data_AF-N4TS31-F1
#
_entry.id   AF-N4TS31-F1
#
_cell.length_a   1.000
_cell.length_b   1.000
_cell.length_c   1.000
_cell.angle_alpha   90.00
_cell.angle_beta   90.00
_cell.angle_gamma   90.00
#
_symmetry.space_group_name_H-M   'P 1'
#
loop_
_entity.id
_entity.type
_entity.pdbx_description
1 polymer ?
#
loop_
_entity_poly.entity_id
_entity_poly.type
_entity_poly.pdbx_seq_one_letter_code
_entity_poly.pdbx_strand_id
1 'polypeptide(L)'
;MLKPNQKVLNGKFLNAYLSSFYGRKYFSNCASGSGQRYTLTIDIIKDLTIPSINIETQQKIARTLSVLDQKIENNHKINELLHKILELLYEQYFVRFDFLDENNKPYQTSGGKMKFSKELNRLIPSGWSVRFLNHKIVSTYQPKTISKTLLNDSYSYSVYGGGGIIGRFTECNHEQSEFIISCRGQCGISYLTLPKSWITGNAMVIRPTKSYTSKTYLYHTIKKYKLTNYITGSVQPQITRQNLSTMPISYTQKKNPK
;
A
#
# COMPACT_ATOMS: atom_id res chain seq x y z
N MET A 1 -27.23 13.32 -15.34
CA MET A 1 -26.00 13.58 -16.11
C MET A 1 -26.14 14.91 -16.83
N LEU A 2 -25.26 15.88 -16.58
CA LEU A 2 -25.32 17.21 -17.22
C LEU A 2 -24.72 17.13 -18.63
N LYS A 3 -25.49 17.54 -19.64
CA LYS A 3 -25.05 17.59 -21.03
C LYS A 3 -25.10 19.04 -21.51
N PRO A 4 -23.97 19.75 -21.62
CA PRO A 4 -23.97 21.12 -22.09
C PRO A 4 -24.18 21.18 -23.61
N ASN A 5 -24.70 22.33 -24.09
CA ASN A 5 -24.71 22.62 -25.51
C ASN A 5 -23.27 22.82 -26.01
N GLN A 6 -22.78 21.87 -26.81
CA GLN A 6 -21.38 21.81 -27.23
C GLN A 6 -20.93 22.99 -28.11
N LYS A 7 -21.86 23.74 -28.71
CA LYS A 7 -21.53 24.96 -29.47
C LYS A 7 -21.10 26.11 -28.57
N VAL A 8 -21.53 26.11 -27.31
CA VAL A 8 -21.34 27.22 -26.36
C VAL A 8 -20.41 26.81 -25.21
N LEU A 9 -20.50 25.55 -24.77
CA LEU A 9 -19.81 25.06 -23.58
C LEU A 9 -19.26 23.65 -23.81
N ASN A 10 -17.94 23.52 -23.74
CA ASN A 10 -17.25 22.25 -23.83
C ASN A 10 -17.45 21.44 -22.54
N GLY A 11 -17.93 20.20 -22.65
CA GLY A 11 -18.23 19.36 -21.49
C GLY A 11 -17.02 19.02 -20.61
N LYS A 12 -15.83 18.87 -21.20
CA LYS A 12 -14.60 18.62 -20.44
C LYS A 12 -14.14 19.87 -19.70
N PHE A 13 -14.29 21.05 -20.32
CA PHE A 13 -14.06 22.33 -19.65
C PHE A 13 -15.03 22.52 -18.48
N LEU A 14 -16.32 22.24 -18.68
CA LEU A 14 -17.32 22.28 -17.61
C LEU A 14 -16.92 21.36 -16.45
N ASN A 15 -16.55 20.11 -16.74
CA ASN A 15 -16.12 19.16 -15.72
C ASN A 15 -14.90 19.66 -14.91
N ALA A 16 -13.91 20.22 -15.60
CA ALA A 16 -12.74 20.84 -14.98
C ALA A 16 -13.12 22.05 -14.10
N TYR A 17 -14.05 22.89 -14.56
CA TYR A 17 -14.53 24.04 -13.80
C TYR A 17 -15.27 23.62 -12.52
N LEU A 18 -16.15 22.62 -12.61
CA LEU A 18 -16.85 22.05 -11.45
C LEU A 18 -15.86 21.46 -10.42
N SER A 19 -14.77 20.88 -10.92
CA SER A 19 -13.68 20.31 -10.12
C SER A 19 -12.66 21.35 -9.67
N SER A 20 -12.83 22.63 -9.99
CA SER A 20 -11.96 23.70 -9.52
C SER A 20 -12.31 24.13 -8.10
N PHE A 21 -11.49 25.01 -7.50
CA PHE A 21 -11.81 25.63 -6.22
C PHE A 21 -13.16 26.35 -6.24
N TYR A 22 -13.48 27.06 -7.33
CA TYR A 22 -14.74 27.81 -7.47
C TYR A 22 -15.95 26.88 -7.51
N GLY A 23 -15.91 25.85 -8.35
CA GLY A 23 -16.99 24.87 -8.45
C GLY A 23 -17.21 24.14 -7.12
N ARG A 24 -16.14 23.66 -6.48
CA ARG A 24 -16.23 23.01 -5.16
C ARG A 24 -16.76 23.95 -4.09
N LYS A 25 -16.28 25.20 -4.03
CA LYS A 25 -16.73 26.18 -3.03
C LYS A 25 -18.19 26.57 -3.23
N TYR A 26 -18.64 26.72 -4.48
CA TYR A 26 -20.04 26.98 -4.81
C TYR A 26 -20.94 25.88 -4.23
N PHE A 27 -20.69 24.61 -4.59
CA PHE A 27 -21.50 23.51 -4.09
C PHE A 27 -21.37 23.31 -2.57
N SER A 28 -20.20 23.59 -1.99
CA SER A 28 -20.01 23.55 -0.53
C SER A 28 -20.86 24.63 0.18
N ASN A 29 -21.00 25.82 -0.41
CA ASN A 29 -21.82 26.89 0.15
C ASN A 29 -23.32 26.63 -0.02
N CYS A 30 -23.71 25.94 -1.09
CA CYS A 30 -25.09 25.49 -1.30
C CYS A 30 -25.49 24.33 -0.37
N ALA A 31 -24.52 23.62 0.21
CA ALA A 31 -24.72 22.49 1.12
C ALA A 31 -24.88 22.92 2.59
N SER A 32 -25.74 23.91 2.88
CA SER A 32 -26.00 24.42 4.24
C SER A 32 -27.30 23.85 4.84
N GLY A 33 -27.21 22.95 5.83
CA GLY A 33 -28.33 22.42 6.62
C GLY A 33 -27.98 21.21 7.50
N SER A 34 -28.21 21.29 8.82
CA SER A 34 -27.84 20.25 9.79
C SER A 34 -28.48 18.87 9.50
N GLY A 35 -27.68 17.87 9.13
CA GLY A 35 -27.93 16.47 9.50
C GLY A 35 -28.49 15.48 8.47
N GLN A 36 -28.80 15.85 7.23
CA GLN A 36 -29.29 14.88 6.22
C GLN A 36 -28.62 15.05 4.86
N ARG A 37 -28.48 13.94 4.13
CA ARG A 37 -27.81 13.84 2.81
C ARG A 37 -28.32 14.94 1.88
N TYR A 38 -27.49 15.95 1.63
CA TYR A 38 -27.82 17.04 0.72
C TYR A 38 -28.08 16.49 -0.68
N THR A 39 -29.28 16.75 -1.20
CA THR A 39 -29.60 16.50 -2.60
C THR A 39 -29.39 17.80 -3.36
N LEU A 40 -28.42 17.84 -4.28
CA LEU A 40 -28.24 18.96 -5.19
C LEU A 40 -29.48 19.07 -6.08
N THR A 41 -30.31 20.10 -5.86
CA THR A 41 -31.48 20.35 -6.71
C THR A 41 -31.03 20.83 -8.09
N ILE A 42 -31.90 20.64 -9.09
CA ILE A 42 -31.65 21.09 -10.46
C ILE A 42 -31.47 22.61 -10.51
N ASP A 43 -32.17 23.36 -9.66
CA ASP A 43 -32.14 24.82 -9.64
C ASP A 43 -30.78 25.36 -9.19
N ILE A 44 -30.16 24.76 -8.17
CA ILE A 44 -28.78 25.07 -7.75
C ILE A 44 -27.79 24.87 -8.92
N ILE A 45 -28.02 23.87 -9.77
CA ILE A 45 -27.14 23.63 -10.92
C ILE A 45 -27.37 24.68 -12.02
N LYS A 46 -28.61 25.14 -12.22
CA LYS A 46 -28.94 26.17 -13.22
C LYS A 46 -28.40 27.55 -12.81
N ASP A 47 -28.34 27.82 -11.51
CA ASP A 47 -27.83 29.08 -10.95
C ASP A 47 -26.30 29.14 -10.89
N LEU A 48 -25.62 28.05 -11.28
CA LEU A 48 -24.16 28.04 -11.36
C LEU A 48 -23.69 29.02 -12.44
N THR A 49 -22.97 30.05 -11.99
CA THR A 49 -22.29 30.98 -12.90
C THR A 49 -21.00 30.36 -13.42
N ILE A 50 -20.83 30.36 -14.74
CA ILE A 50 -19.64 29.82 -15.43
C ILE A 50 -18.97 30.98 -16.18
N PRO A 51 -17.64 31.10 -16.15
CA PRO A 51 -16.94 32.14 -16.89
C PRO A 51 -17.23 32.02 -18.40
N SER A 52 -17.60 33.15 -19.01
CA SER A 52 -17.87 33.26 -20.44
C SER A 52 -16.56 33.29 -21.23
N ILE A 53 -16.04 32.11 -21.52
CA ILE A 53 -14.82 31.90 -22.33
C ILE A 53 -15.23 31.42 -23.71
N ASN A 54 -14.57 31.89 -24.79
CA ASN A 54 -14.88 31.40 -26.13
C ASN A 54 -14.61 29.90 -26.29
N ILE A 55 -15.34 29.25 -27.21
CA ILE A 55 -15.30 27.79 -27.37
C ILE A 55 -13.90 27.26 -27.71
N GLU A 56 -13.10 28.01 -28.48
CA GLU A 56 -11.74 27.61 -28.85
C GLU A 56 -10.79 27.54 -27.64
N THR A 57 -10.85 28.54 -26.77
CA THR A 57 -10.04 28.59 -25.55
C THR A 57 -10.49 27.52 -24.57
N GLN A 58 -11.80 27.30 -24.43
CA GLN A 58 -12.32 26.18 -23.64
C GLN A 58 -11.78 24.83 -24.16
N GLN A 59 -11.75 24.63 -25.48
CA GLN A 59 -11.20 23.41 -26.09
C GLN A 59 -9.71 23.26 -25.80
N LYS A 60 -8.91 24.32 -25.89
CA LYS A 60 -7.48 24.29 -25.55
C LYS A 60 -7.27 23.88 -24.08
N ILE A 61 -7.98 24.52 -23.15
CA ILE A 61 -7.93 24.19 -21.71
C ILE A 61 -8.34 22.73 -21.48
N ALA A 62 -9.47 22.32 -22.03
CA ALA A 62 -10.00 20.97 -21.90
C ALA A 62 -9.05 19.89 -22.45
N ARG A 63 -8.39 20.16 -23.58
CA ARG A 63 -7.39 19.28 -24.17
C ARG A 63 -6.19 19.12 -23.22
N THR A 64 -5.61 20.22 -22.75
CA THR A 64 -4.47 20.18 -21.82
C THR A 64 -4.79 19.40 -20.56
N LEU A 65 -5.93 19.68 -19.91
CA LEU A 65 -6.35 18.96 -18.71
C LEU A 65 -6.62 17.47 -18.99
N SER A 66 -7.29 17.15 -20.10
CA SER A 66 -7.53 15.74 -20.48
C SER A 66 -6.23 14.96 -20.67
N VAL A 67 -5.20 15.58 -21.27
CA VAL A 67 -3.90 14.92 -21.47
C VAL A 67 -3.23 14.64 -20.11
N LEU A 68 -3.34 15.56 -19.16
CA LEU A 68 -2.83 15.36 -17.79
C LEU A 68 -3.59 14.26 -17.06
N ASP A 69 -4.92 14.29 -17.10
CA ASP A 69 -5.78 13.27 -16.49
C ASP A 69 -5.48 11.88 -17.08
N GLN A 70 -5.32 11.78 -18.40
CA GLN A 70 -4.94 10.53 -19.05
C GLN A 70 -3.56 10.04 -18.59
N LYS A 71 -2.60 10.94 -18.39
CA LYS A 71 -1.27 10.60 -17.89
C LYS A 71 -1.33 10.09 -16.46
N ILE A 72 -2.14 10.72 -15.60
CA ILE A 72 -2.37 10.27 -14.22
C ILE A 72 -2.99 8.87 -14.22
N GLU A 73 -4.05 8.65 -15.00
CA GLU A 73 -4.70 7.35 -15.12
C GLU A 73 -3.74 6.27 -15.63
N ASN A 74 -2.95 6.58 -16.65
CA ASN A 74 -1.94 5.65 -17.18
C ASN A 74 -0.89 5.31 -16.11
N ASN A 75 -0.43 6.30 -15.34
CA ASN A 75 0.52 6.04 -14.24
C ASN A 75 -0.09 5.14 -13.15
N HIS A 76 -1.38 5.30 -12.83
CA HIS A 76 -2.07 4.40 -11.91
C HIS A 76 -2.11 2.96 -12.45
N LYS A 77 -2.48 2.78 -13.73
CA LYS A 77 -2.48 1.46 -14.39
C LYS A 77 -1.09 0.81 -14.40
N ILE A 78 -0.04 1.60 -14.67
CA ILE A 78 1.35 1.12 -14.61
C ILE A 78 1.68 0.64 -13.19
N ASN A 79 1.35 1.42 -12.16
CA ASN A 79 1.60 1.04 -10.77
C ASN A 79 0.89 -0.26 -10.37
N GLU A 80 -0.39 -0.41 -10.75
CA GLU A 80 -1.15 -1.65 -10.50
C GLU A 80 -0.52 -2.86 -11.22
N LEU A 81 -0.11 -2.68 -12.48
CA LEU A 81 0.53 -3.73 -13.26
C LEU A 81 1.90 -4.13 -12.67
N LEU A 82 2.69 -3.17 -12.21
CA LEU A 82 3.95 -3.44 -11.51
C LEU A 82 3.74 -4.24 -10.22
N HIS A 83 2.71 -3.90 -9.44
CA HIS A 83 2.34 -4.67 -8.26
C HIS A 83 1.93 -6.11 -8.61
N LYS A 84 1.15 -6.28 -9.68
CA LYS A 84 0.76 -7.62 -10.15
C LYS A 84 1.96 -8.44 -10.63
N ILE A 85 2.88 -7.85 -11.39
CA ILE A 85 4.11 -8.52 -11.82
C ILE A 85 4.96 -8.93 -10.60
N LEU A 86 5.10 -8.04 -9.61
CA LEU A 86 5.84 -8.34 -8.38
C LEU A 86 5.23 -9.52 -7.61
N GLU A 87 3.90 -9.57 -7.47
CA GLU A 87 3.22 -10.68 -6.81
C GLU A 87 3.38 -12.01 -7.57
N LEU A 88 3.31 -11.98 -8.91
CA LEU A 88 3.53 -13.16 -9.77
C LEU A 88 4.97 -13.65 -9.70
N LEU A 89 5.95 -12.75 -9.80
CA LEU A 89 7.37 -13.09 -9.68
C LEU A 89 7.66 -13.70 -8.30
N TYR A 90 7.11 -13.11 -7.25
CA TYR A 90 7.27 -13.64 -5.90
C TYR A 90 6.66 -15.05 -5.79
N GLU A 91 5.45 -15.25 -6.30
CA GLU A 91 4.81 -16.57 -6.30
C GLU A 91 5.64 -17.59 -7.08
N GLN A 92 6.12 -17.24 -8.27
CA GLN A 92 6.99 -18.11 -9.06
C GLN A 92 8.27 -18.48 -8.29
N TYR A 93 8.98 -17.50 -7.72
CA TYR A 93 10.31 -17.73 -7.12
C TYR A 93 10.25 -18.37 -5.73
N PHE A 94 9.27 -18.02 -4.90
CA PHE A 94 9.26 -18.36 -3.47
C PHE A 94 8.12 -19.29 -3.07
N VAL A 95 7.10 -19.44 -3.91
CA VAL A 95 5.99 -20.37 -3.68
C VAL A 95 6.06 -21.56 -4.61
N ARG A 96 6.33 -21.37 -5.90
CA ARG A 96 6.55 -22.48 -6.84
C ARG A 96 8.01 -22.92 -6.82
N PHE A 97 8.94 -22.06 -6.39
CA PHE A 97 10.38 -22.31 -6.47
C PHE A 97 10.87 -22.54 -7.90
N ASP A 98 10.24 -21.85 -8.85
CA ASP A 98 10.54 -21.91 -10.28
C ASP A 98 11.37 -20.69 -10.71
N PHE A 99 12.36 -20.36 -9.89
CA PHE A 99 13.40 -19.38 -10.20
C PHE A 99 14.34 -19.93 -11.27
N LEU A 100 15.09 -19.04 -11.94
CA LEU A 100 16.05 -19.46 -12.94
C LEU A 100 17.24 -20.20 -12.31
N ASP A 101 17.54 -21.38 -12.83
CA ASP A 101 18.71 -22.16 -12.49
C ASP A 101 19.98 -21.64 -13.21
N GLU A 102 21.09 -22.36 -13.07
CA GLU A 102 22.39 -22.00 -13.66
C GLU A 102 22.38 -22.00 -15.21
N ASN A 103 21.37 -22.62 -15.83
CA ASN A 103 21.16 -22.67 -17.28
C ASN A 103 20.03 -21.74 -17.75
N ASN A 104 19.57 -20.81 -16.91
CA ASN A 104 18.41 -19.94 -17.14
C ASN A 104 17.10 -20.71 -17.41
N LYS A 105 16.96 -21.91 -16.86
CA LYS A 105 15.72 -22.69 -16.93
C LYS A 105 14.94 -22.62 -15.61
N PRO A 106 13.61 -22.75 -15.64
CA PRO A 106 12.81 -22.74 -14.41
C PRO A 106 13.14 -23.95 -13.53
N TYR A 107 13.57 -23.72 -12.29
CA TYR A 107 14.18 -24.73 -11.42
C TYR A 107 13.24 -25.91 -11.13
N GLN A 108 12.02 -25.65 -10.65
CA GLN A 108 11.10 -26.73 -10.26
C GLN A 108 10.61 -27.49 -11.50
N THR A 109 10.22 -26.76 -12.54
CA THR A 109 9.69 -27.33 -13.79
C THR A 109 10.74 -28.16 -14.54
N SER A 110 12.03 -27.80 -14.41
CA SER A 110 13.14 -28.52 -15.03
C SER A 110 13.67 -29.69 -14.20
N GLY A 111 12.94 -30.13 -13.16
CA GLY A 111 13.32 -31.28 -12.34
C GLY A 111 14.31 -30.97 -11.22
N GLY A 112 14.37 -29.72 -10.77
CA GLY A 112 15.19 -29.28 -9.65
C GLY A 112 14.96 -30.12 -8.39
N LYS A 113 16.05 -30.46 -7.68
CA LYS A 113 16.00 -31.32 -6.49
C LYS A 113 15.23 -30.65 -5.35
N MET A 114 14.16 -31.29 -4.89
CA MET A 114 13.33 -30.84 -3.77
C MET A 114 13.51 -31.73 -2.55
N LYS A 115 13.30 -31.17 -1.35
CA LYS A 115 13.21 -31.89 -0.08
C LYS A 115 11.98 -31.46 0.71
N PHE A 116 11.42 -32.36 1.50
CA PHE A 116 10.28 -32.04 2.36
C PHE A 116 10.75 -31.32 3.63
N SER A 117 10.16 -30.15 3.94
CA SER A 117 10.31 -29.49 5.23
C SER A 117 9.11 -29.81 6.12
N LYS A 118 9.38 -30.37 7.30
CA LYS A 118 8.36 -30.65 8.31
C LYS A 118 7.80 -29.36 8.91
N GLU A 119 8.66 -28.35 9.11
CA GLU A 119 8.31 -27.07 9.72
C GLU A 119 7.36 -26.25 8.84
N LEU A 120 7.58 -26.25 7.52
CA LEU A 120 6.70 -25.57 6.56
C LEU A 120 5.59 -26.48 6.02
N ASN A 121 5.64 -27.78 6.33
CA ASN A 121 4.75 -28.82 5.82
C ASN A 121 4.62 -28.81 4.27
N ARG A 122 5.75 -28.71 3.58
CA ARG A 122 5.80 -28.62 2.11
C ARG A 122 7.16 -29.00 1.54
N LEU A 123 7.21 -29.26 0.23
CA LEU A 123 8.45 -29.35 -0.52
C LEU A 123 9.10 -27.97 -0.68
N ILE A 124 10.42 -27.93 -0.51
CA ILE A 124 11.30 -26.78 -0.73
C ILE A 124 12.55 -27.23 -1.51
N PRO A 125 13.29 -26.35 -2.19
CA PRO A 125 14.51 -26.73 -2.89
C PRO A 125 15.56 -27.30 -1.94
N SER A 126 16.33 -28.29 -2.39
CA SER A 126 17.30 -28.98 -1.54
C SER A 126 18.39 -28.05 -0.98
N GLY A 127 18.77 -27.01 -1.73
CA GLY A 127 19.73 -25.98 -1.32
C GLY A 127 19.15 -24.89 -0.39
N TRP A 128 17.85 -24.93 -0.11
CA TRP A 128 17.21 -24.01 0.83
C TRP A 128 17.19 -24.60 2.22
N SER A 129 16.93 -23.76 3.20
CA SER A 129 16.84 -24.18 4.59
C SER A 129 15.70 -23.43 5.27
N VAL A 130 15.25 -23.96 6.40
CA VAL A 130 14.16 -23.34 7.18
C VAL A 130 14.72 -22.85 8.50
N ARG A 131 14.30 -21.64 8.89
CA ARG A 131 14.64 -21.00 10.16
C ARG A 131 13.40 -20.33 10.70
N PHE A 132 13.34 -20.17 12.01
CA PHE A 132 12.28 -19.43 12.65
C PHE A 132 12.62 -17.94 12.74
N LEU A 133 11.61 -17.07 12.71
CA LEU A 133 11.74 -15.60 12.83
C LEU A 133 12.13 -15.12 14.24
N ASN A 134 13.10 -15.76 14.85
CA ASN A 134 13.62 -15.38 16.17
C ASN A 134 14.63 -14.22 16.07
N HIS A 135 15.11 -13.78 17.23
CA HIS A 135 16.04 -12.67 17.39
C HIS A 135 17.36 -12.81 16.59
N LYS A 136 17.72 -14.03 16.14
CA LYS A 136 18.90 -14.25 15.31
C LYS A 136 18.68 -13.89 13.85
N ILE A 137 17.43 -13.78 13.42
CA ILE A 137 17.02 -13.52 12.02
C ILE A 137 16.38 -12.15 11.86
N VAL A 138 15.58 -11.74 12.84
CA VAL A 138 14.91 -10.44 12.83
C VAL A 138 15.04 -9.73 14.17
N SER A 139 15.22 -8.41 14.11
CA SER A 139 15.00 -7.52 15.23
C SER A 139 13.57 -7.00 15.16
N THR A 140 12.88 -7.04 16.28
CA THR A 140 11.49 -6.60 16.39
C THR A 140 11.31 -5.63 17.54
N TYR A 141 10.71 -4.49 17.29
CA TYR A 141 10.40 -3.50 18.32
C TYR A 141 9.14 -2.72 17.98
N GLN A 142 8.55 -2.09 19.00
CA GLN A 142 7.40 -1.20 18.86
C GLN A 142 7.89 0.23 19.15
N PRO A 143 7.71 1.18 18.23
CA PRO A 143 8.11 2.55 18.48
C PRO A 143 7.20 3.25 19.51
N LYS A 144 7.56 4.48 19.87
CA LYS A 144 6.75 5.33 20.75
C LYS A 144 5.38 5.63 20.13
N THR A 145 4.33 5.49 20.94
CA THR A 145 2.97 5.86 20.55
C THR A 145 2.80 7.38 20.58
N ILE A 146 2.18 7.93 19.53
CA ILE A 146 1.74 9.32 19.49
C ILE A 146 0.21 9.43 19.53
N SER A 147 -0.30 10.48 20.15
CA SER A 147 -1.73 10.77 20.24
C SER A 147 -2.30 11.20 18.89
N LYS A 148 -3.54 10.82 18.61
CA LYS A 148 -4.28 11.26 17.41
C LYS A 148 -4.46 12.79 17.36
N THR A 149 -4.50 13.46 18.52
CA THR A 149 -4.65 14.92 18.61
C THR A 149 -3.47 15.69 18.02
N LEU A 150 -2.32 15.04 17.85
CA LEU A 150 -1.12 15.64 17.25
C LEU A 150 -1.08 15.48 15.74
N LEU A 151 -2.05 14.77 15.14
CA LEU A 151 -2.08 14.49 13.71
C LEU A 151 -2.82 15.59 12.96
N ASN A 152 -2.26 16.02 11.83
CA ASN A 152 -2.89 16.98 10.94
C ASN A 152 -2.49 16.69 9.50
N ASP A 153 -3.45 16.66 8.58
CA ASP A 153 -3.22 16.33 7.18
C ASP A 153 -2.36 17.34 6.42
N SER A 154 -2.16 18.55 6.98
CA SER A 154 -1.24 19.54 6.43
C SER A 154 0.25 19.22 6.66
N TYR A 155 0.57 18.27 7.56
CA TYR A 155 1.96 17.96 7.88
C TYR A 155 2.63 17.03 6.87
N SER A 156 3.97 17.01 6.87
CA SER A 156 4.75 16.39 5.80
C SER A 156 4.84 14.86 5.89
N TYR A 157 4.97 14.27 7.09
CA TYR A 157 5.31 12.86 7.22
C TYR A 157 4.10 12.00 7.54
N SER A 158 3.94 10.89 6.83
CA SER A 158 2.86 9.93 7.11
C SER A 158 3.10 9.21 8.44
N VAL A 159 2.03 9.04 9.20
CA VAL A 159 2.01 8.24 10.42
C VAL A 159 1.36 6.90 10.13
N TYR A 160 2.12 5.83 10.34
CA TYR A 160 1.66 4.45 10.24
C TYR A 160 1.29 3.93 11.63
N GLY A 161 0.09 3.37 11.73
CA GLY A 161 -0.26 2.44 12.78
C GLY A 161 -0.38 1.00 12.27
N GLY A 162 -0.90 0.12 13.12
CA GLY A 162 -1.13 -1.28 12.74
C GLY A 162 -2.03 -1.42 11.51
N GLY A 163 -3.06 -0.57 11.38
CA GLY A 163 -3.99 -0.62 10.25
C GLY A 163 -3.52 0.07 8.97
N GLY A 164 -2.32 0.67 8.93
CA GLY A 164 -1.85 1.50 7.81
C GLY A 164 -1.69 2.96 8.19
N ILE A 165 -1.84 3.88 7.23
CA ILE A 165 -1.71 5.33 7.46
C ILE A 165 -2.89 5.83 8.31
N ILE A 166 -2.59 6.53 9.40
CA ILE A 166 -3.59 7.06 10.35
C ILE A 166 -3.63 8.59 10.41
N GLY A 167 -2.76 9.28 9.65
CA GLY A 167 -2.66 10.74 9.59
C GLY A 167 -1.25 11.18 9.22
N ARG A 168 -0.94 12.47 9.43
CA ARG A 168 0.40 13.03 9.20
C ARG A 168 0.92 13.78 10.42
N PHE A 169 2.25 13.86 10.54
CA PHE A 169 2.97 14.46 11.67
C PHE A 169 4.17 15.27 11.20
N THR A 170 4.65 16.18 12.06
CA THR A 170 5.76 17.10 11.76
C THR A 170 7.12 16.41 11.74
N GLU A 171 7.26 15.29 12.44
CA GLU A 171 8.52 14.53 12.57
C GLU A 171 8.38 13.10 12.06
N CYS A 172 9.50 12.48 11.72
CA CYS A 172 9.58 11.06 11.39
C CYS A 172 10.54 10.34 12.34
N ASN A 173 10.27 9.07 12.63
CA ASN A 173 11.15 8.23 13.45
C ASN A 173 11.84 7.12 12.63
N HIS A 174 11.55 7.05 11.32
CA HIS A 174 12.18 6.14 10.37
C HIS A 174 12.44 6.85 9.03
N GLU A 175 13.72 6.99 8.69
CA GLU A 175 14.14 7.57 7.40
C GLU A 175 13.86 6.61 6.23
N GLN A 176 14.02 5.31 6.45
CA GLN A 176 13.83 4.29 5.43
C GLN A 176 12.44 3.65 5.52
N SER A 177 11.99 3.05 4.42
CA SER A 177 10.81 2.18 4.39
C SER A 177 11.00 1.00 5.35
N GLU A 178 10.01 0.72 6.19
CA GLU A 178 10.06 -0.39 7.15
C GLU A 178 8.97 -1.42 6.90
N PHE A 179 9.28 -2.67 7.20
CA PHE A 179 8.28 -3.72 7.29
C PHE A 179 7.64 -3.69 8.68
N ILE A 180 6.32 -3.49 8.72
CA ILE A 180 5.53 -3.47 9.96
C ILE A 180 4.43 -4.52 9.95
N ILE A 181 4.09 -5.01 11.15
CA ILE A 181 2.91 -5.83 11.40
C ILE A 181 2.07 -5.17 12.50
N SER A 182 0.74 -5.17 12.34
CA SER A 182 -0.17 -4.77 13.40
C SER A 182 -0.16 -5.77 14.56
N CYS A 183 0.08 -5.26 15.76
CA CYS A 183 0.18 -6.09 16.96
C CYS A 183 -1.04 -6.01 17.87
N ARG A 184 -1.93 -5.05 17.65
CA ARG A 184 -3.11 -4.79 18.49
C ARG A 184 -4.28 -4.29 17.64
N GLY A 185 -5.50 -4.60 18.06
CA GLY A 185 -6.73 -4.23 17.34
C GLY A 185 -6.91 -5.13 16.11
N GLN A 186 -6.91 -4.55 14.91
CA GLN A 186 -6.93 -5.31 13.65
C GLN A 186 -5.55 -5.95 13.42
N CYS A 187 -5.30 -7.04 14.14
CA CYS A 187 -4.01 -7.72 14.29
C CYS A 187 -3.66 -8.58 13.06
N GLY A 188 -2.38 -8.71 12.74
CA GLY A 188 -1.91 -9.55 11.63
C GLY A 188 -1.96 -8.91 10.24
N ILE A 189 -2.09 -7.58 10.16
CA ILE A 189 -1.95 -6.85 8.89
C ILE A 189 -0.50 -6.41 8.73
N SER A 190 0.07 -6.66 7.56
CA SER A 190 1.44 -6.30 7.19
C SER A 190 1.49 -5.13 6.21
N TYR A 191 2.44 -4.20 6.40
CA TYR A 191 2.74 -3.12 5.45
C TYR A 191 4.24 -2.95 5.24
N LEU A 192 4.63 -2.51 4.04
CA LEU A 192 5.86 -1.78 3.82
C LEU A 192 5.54 -0.28 3.87
N THR A 193 6.14 0.45 4.82
CA THR A 193 5.91 1.89 4.95
C THR A 193 6.61 2.66 3.83
N LEU A 194 6.13 3.86 3.53
CA LEU A 194 6.95 4.82 2.78
C LEU A 194 8.15 5.27 3.62
N PRO A 195 9.31 5.59 3.00
CA PRO A 195 10.42 6.23 3.70
C PRO A 195 9.98 7.56 4.32
N LYS A 196 10.77 8.06 5.27
CA LYS A 196 10.48 9.29 6.04
C LYS A 196 9.08 9.25 6.64
N SER A 197 8.85 8.28 7.52
CA SER A 197 7.55 8.08 8.17
C SER A 197 7.68 7.94 9.68
N TRP A 198 6.57 8.26 10.37
CA TRP A 198 6.41 7.91 11.76
C TRP A 198 5.69 6.57 11.87
N ILE A 199 6.21 5.64 12.66
CA ILE A 199 5.52 4.39 13.01
C ILE A 199 5.15 4.48 14.49
N THR A 200 3.89 4.23 14.84
CA THR A 200 3.36 4.34 16.21
C THR A 200 3.23 2.96 16.87
N GLY A 201 3.16 2.90 18.20
CA GLY A 201 3.34 1.68 18.98
C GLY A 201 2.27 0.59 18.85
N ASN A 202 1.21 0.80 18.07
CA ASN A 202 0.26 -0.27 17.69
C ASN A 202 0.77 -1.14 16.52
N ALA A 203 1.87 -0.74 15.88
CA ALA A 203 2.61 -1.53 14.92
C ALA A 203 3.95 -2.00 15.52
N MET A 204 4.41 -3.16 15.08
CA MET A 204 5.74 -3.68 15.35
C MET A 204 6.56 -3.64 14.08
N VAL A 205 7.73 -3.03 14.18
CA VAL A 205 8.74 -2.98 13.13
C VAL A 205 9.50 -4.30 13.13
N ILE A 206 9.73 -4.88 11.95
CA ILE A 206 10.47 -6.11 11.75
C ILE A 206 11.62 -5.84 10.79
N ARG A 207 12.86 -5.93 11.29
CA ARG A 207 14.08 -5.69 10.53
C ARG A 207 14.92 -6.95 10.44
N PRO A 208 15.38 -7.37 9.25
CA PRO A 208 16.39 -8.43 9.15
C PRO A 208 17.65 -8.06 9.93
N THR A 209 18.21 -9.00 10.70
CA THR A 209 19.49 -8.80 11.40
C THR A 209 20.71 -9.10 10.53
N LYS A 210 20.53 -9.83 9.43
CA LYS A 210 21.61 -10.29 8.54
C LYS A 210 21.32 -9.92 7.10
N SER A 211 22.39 -9.72 6.32
CA SER A 211 22.34 -9.24 4.93
C SER A 211 21.74 -10.23 3.93
N TYR A 212 21.62 -11.51 4.25
CA TYR A 212 21.04 -12.51 3.34
C TYR A 212 19.50 -12.48 3.28
N THR A 213 18.84 -11.62 4.06
CA THR A 213 17.39 -11.46 4.09
C THR A 213 17.03 -10.00 3.91
N SER A 214 16.05 -9.68 3.06
CA SER A 214 15.57 -8.31 2.85
C SER A 214 14.21 -8.08 3.51
N LYS A 215 13.90 -6.81 3.83
CA LYS A 215 12.59 -6.39 4.32
C LYS A 215 11.48 -6.79 3.36
N THR A 216 11.71 -6.60 2.06
CA THR A 216 10.79 -6.96 0.98
C THR A 216 10.51 -8.45 0.93
N TYR A 217 11.56 -9.29 1.02
CA TYR A 217 11.39 -10.73 1.07
C TYR A 217 10.54 -11.15 2.27
N LEU A 218 10.86 -10.66 3.47
CA LEU A 218 10.08 -10.96 4.68
C LEU A 218 8.63 -10.52 4.54
N TYR A 219 8.38 -9.30 4.04
CA TYR A 219 7.05 -8.77 3.84
C TYR A 219 6.20 -9.67 2.94
N HIS A 220 6.66 -9.98 1.72
CA HIS A 220 5.89 -10.81 0.79
C HIS A 220 5.72 -12.25 1.28
N THR A 221 6.74 -12.78 1.95
CA THR A 221 6.70 -14.10 2.58
C THR A 221 5.62 -14.15 3.64
N ILE A 222 5.64 -13.23 4.59
CA ILE A 222 4.68 -13.20 5.70
C ILE A 222 3.27 -12.85 5.21
N LYS A 223 3.11 -11.98 4.21
CA LYS A 223 1.81 -11.66 3.61
C LYS A 223 1.10 -12.89 3.03
N LYS A 224 1.85 -13.88 2.54
CA LYS A 224 1.30 -15.16 2.03
C LYS A 224 1.00 -16.15 3.16
N TYR A 225 1.66 -16.05 4.31
CA TYR A 225 1.33 -16.87 5.48
C TYR A 225 0.08 -16.33 6.19
N LYS A 226 -0.75 -17.24 6.72
CA LYS A 226 -1.89 -16.87 7.55
C LYS A 226 -1.40 -16.41 8.93
N LEU A 227 -1.16 -15.11 9.09
CA LEU A 227 -0.77 -14.49 10.36
C LEU A 227 -1.77 -14.75 11.48
N THR A 228 -3.03 -15.10 11.15
CA THR A 228 -4.07 -15.52 12.09
C THR A 228 -3.64 -16.65 13.01
N ASN A 229 -2.79 -17.56 12.54
CA ASN A 229 -2.28 -18.69 13.35
C ASN A 229 -1.34 -18.25 14.48
N TYR A 230 -0.86 -17.00 14.43
CA TYR A 230 0.06 -16.42 15.40
C TYR A 230 -0.58 -15.32 16.24
N ILE A 231 -1.87 -15.06 16.03
CA ILE A 231 -2.67 -14.17 16.85
C ILE A 231 -3.11 -14.93 18.10
N THR A 232 -2.91 -14.31 19.25
CA THR A 232 -3.39 -14.81 20.54
C THR A 232 -4.37 -13.82 21.16
N GLY A 233 -5.11 -14.27 22.17
CA GLY A 233 -6.10 -13.44 22.88
C GLY A 233 -7.43 -13.34 22.13
N SER A 234 -8.45 -14.05 22.64
CA SER A 234 -9.77 -14.12 22.00
C SER A 234 -10.52 -12.78 22.07
N VAL A 235 -10.41 -12.08 23.20
CA VAL A 235 -11.11 -10.79 23.43
C VAL A 235 -10.29 -9.60 22.93
N GLN A 236 -8.96 -9.67 23.08
CA GLN A 236 -8.03 -8.64 22.59
C GLN A 236 -6.94 -9.30 21.74
N PRO A 237 -7.13 -9.36 20.40
CA PRO A 237 -6.17 -9.96 19.49
C PRO A 237 -4.80 -9.30 19.56
N GLN A 238 -3.77 -10.12 19.75
CA GLN A 238 -2.38 -9.67 19.88
C GLN A 238 -1.39 -10.61 19.17
N ILE A 239 -0.41 -10.00 18.50
CA ILE A 239 0.81 -10.67 18.04
C ILE A 239 1.97 -10.15 18.87
N THR A 240 2.60 -11.04 19.64
CA THR A 240 3.81 -10.74 20.40
C THR A 240 5.07 -11.16 19.65
N ARG A 241 6.23 -10.68 20.12
CA ARG A 241 7.54 -11.13 19.62
C ARG A 241 7.70 -12.64 19.76
N GLN A 242 7.17 -13.22 20.84
CA GLN A 242 7.23 -14.66 21.08
C GLN A 242 6.33 -15.45 20.13
N ASN A 243 5.19 -14.90 19.72
CA ASN A 243 4.36 -15.56 18.71
C ASN A 243 5.05 -15.58 17.35
N LEU A 244 5.65 -14.45 16.93
CA LEU A 244 6.37 -14.43 15.64
C LEU A 244 7.64 -15.28 15.66
N SER A 245 8.31 -15.42 16.81
CA SER A 245 9.56 -16.18 16.90
C SER A 245 9.40 -17.67 16.57
N THR A 246 8.17 -18.20 16.52
CA THR A 246 7.85 -19.57 16.12
C THR A 246 7.44 -19.71 14.65
N MET A 247 7.38 -18.62 13.89
CA MET A 247 7.03 -18.69 12.47
C MET A 247 8.21 -19.21 11.64
N PRO A 248 8.06 -20.37 10.96
CA PRO A 248 9.09 -20.88 10.06
C PRO A 248 9.10 -20.10 8.75
N ILE A 249 10.30 -19.78 8.27
CA ILE A 249 10.53 -19.18 6.96
C ILE A 249 11.63 -19.94 6.23
N SER A 250 11.43 -20.14 4.92
CA SER A 250 12.48 -20.66 4.06
C SER A 250 13.49 -19.57 3.72
N TYR A 251 14.74 -19.93 3.45
CA TYR A 251 15.77 -19.03 2.95
C TYR A 251 16.74 -19.80 2.04
N THR A 252 17.26 -19.10 1.04
CA THR A 252 18.36 -19.58 0.20
C THR A 252 19.68 -19.43 0.97
N GLN A 253 20.54 -20.44 0.89
CA GLN A 253 21.91 -20.37 1.44
C GLN A 253 22.90 -19.70 0.48
N LYS A 254 22.57 -19.53 -0.80
CA LYS A 254 23.45 -18.84 -1.75
C LYS A 254 23.41 -17.34 -1.43
N LYS A 255 24.57 -16.76 -1.12
CA LYS A 255 24.77 -15.31 -1.30
C LYS A 255 24.32 -15.02 -2.73
N ASN A 256 23.30 -14.20 -2.92
CA ASN A 256 23.02 -13.70 -4.26
C ASN A 256 24.35 -13.13 -4.79
N PRO A 257 24.80 -13.51 -6.00
CA PRO A 257 25.91 -12.83 -6.62
C PRO A 257 25.54 -11.33 -6.68
N LYS A 258 26.55 -10.51 -6.42
CA LYS A 258 26.45 -9.05 -6.43
C LYS A 258 25.82 -8.52 -7.71
#